data_AF-A0A5C4QLM7-F1
#
_entry.id   AF-A0A5C4QLM7-F1
#
_cell.length_a   1.000
_cell.length_b   1.000
_cell.length_c   1.000
_cell.angle_alpha   90.00
_cell.angle_beta   90.00
_cell.angle_gamma   90.00
#
_symmetry.space_group_name_H-M   'P 1'
#
loop_
_entity.id
_entity.type
_entity.pdbx_description
1 polymer ?
#
loop_
_entity_poly.entity_id
_entity_poly.type
_entity_poly.pdbx_seq_one_letter_code
_entity_poly.pdbx_strand_id
1 'polypeptide(L)' 'MRIPELNRINELARKAKLTALSLAELNERDRLRQRYLMAIRGQVNNSLASVTVVDPLGNDVTPLKLRQAQRSGMMTN' A
#
# COMPACT_ATOMS: atom_id res chain seq x y z
N MET A 1 3.03 10.96 8.33
CA MET A 1 1.71 10.29 8.35
C MET A 1 1.77 9.15 9.36
N ARG A 2 0.82 9.06 10.28
CA ARG A 2 0.71 7.95 11.24
C ARG A 2 -0.51 7.12 10.85
N ILE A 3 -0.33 5.82 10.65
CA ILE A 3 -1.44 4.88 10.40
C ILE A 3 -1.85 4.28 11.75
N PRO A 4 -3.02 4.62 12.31
CA PRO A 4 -3.44 4.19 13.65
C PRO A 4 -3.42 2.67 13.83
N GLU A 5 -3.81 1.93 12.79
CA GLU A 5 -3.97 0.48 12.80
C GLU A 5 -2.64 -0.28 12.84
N LEU A 6 -1.53 0.36 12.44
CA LEU A 6 -0.23 -0.31 12.25
C LEU A 6 0.31 -0.94 13.53
N ASN A 7 0.18 -0.25 14.67
CA ASN A 7 0.66 -0.77 15.95
C ASN A 7 -0.06 -2.06 16.35
N ARG A 8 -1.38 -2.08 16.19
CA ARG A 8 -2.22 -3.23 16.51
C ARG A 8 -1.97 -4.41 15.56
N ILE A 9 -1.76 -4.12 14.27
CA ILE A 9 -1.34 -5.14 13.29
C ILE A 9 -0.01 -5.78 13.72
N ASN A 10 0.96 -4.99 14.19
CA ASN A 10 2.26 -5.50 14.65
C ASN A 10 2.16 -6.32 15.94
N GLU A 11 1.25 -5.98 16.85
CA GLU A 11 0.94 -6.81 18.03
C GLU A 11 0.37 -8.17 17.62
N LEU A 12 -0.66 -8.19 16.77
CA LEU A 12 -1.28 -9.41 16.27
C LEU A 12 -0.28 -10.26 15.47
N ALA A 13 0.61 -9.62 14.70
CA ALA A 13 1.67 -10.32 13.98
C ALA A 13 2.70 -10.95 14.91
N ARG A 14 3.10 -10.27 15.99
CA ARG A 14 3.99 -10.85 17.02
C ARG A 14 3.31 -12.01 17.75
N LYS A 15 2.03 -11.87 18.11
CA LYS A 15 1.26 -12.95 18.75
C LYS A 15 1.15 -14.17 17.83
N ALA A 16 0.88 -13.97 16.55
CA ALA A 16 0.77 -15.03 15.54
C ALA A 16 2.07 -15.83 15.33
N LYS A 17 3.25 -15.23 15.62
CA LYS A 17 4.54 -15.92 15.57
C LYS A 17 4.75 -16.87 16.74
N LEU A 18 4.17 -16.55 17.90
CA LEU A 18 4.31 -17.34 19.13
C LEU A 18 3.19 -18.38 19.27
N THR A 19 1.98 -18.03 18.85
CA THR A 19 0.76 -18.81 19.09
C THR A 19 -0.24 -18.60 17.96
N ALA A 20 -1.12 -19.57 17.72
CA ALA A 20 -2.23 -19.40 16.77
C ALA A 20 -3.17 -18.28 17.24
N LEU A 21 -3.63 -17.45 16.30
CA LEU A 21 -4.64 -16.43 16.57
C LEU A 21 -6.02 -17.07 16.69
N SER A 22 -6.85 -16.55 17.60
CA SER A 22 -8.26 -16.90 17.65
C SER A 22 -9.01 -16.39 16.40
N LEU A 23 -10.19 -16.95 16.14
CA LEU A 23 -11.04 -16.50 15.02
C LEU A 23 -11.38 -15.01 15.11
N ALA A 24 -11.61 -14.50 16.32
CA ALA A 24 -11.87 -13.08 16.55
C ALA A 24 -10.67 -12.20 16.19
N GLU A 25 -9.46 -12.63 16.56
CA GLU A 25 -8.22 -11.91 16.25
C GLU A 25 -7.86 -11.97 14.77
N LEU A 26 -8.17 -13.08 14.09
CA LEU A 26 -8.03 -13.18 12.64
C LEU A 26 -8.93 -12.15 11.94
N ASN A 27 -10.22 -12.10 12.33
CA ASN A 27 -11.17 -11.13 11.80
C ASN A 27 -10.76 -9.68 12.10
N GLU A 28 -10.25 -9.42 13.31
CA GLU A 28 -9.70 -8.11 13.70
C GLU A 28 -8.51 -7.74 12.80
N ARG A 29 -7.54 -8.64 12.65
CA ARG A 29 -6.35 -8.43 11.82
C ARG A 29 -6.72 -8.12 10.37
N ASP A 30 -7.69 -8.83 9.82
CA ASP A 30 -8.10 -8.66 8.42
C ASP A 30 -8.77 -7.30 8.20
N ARG A 31 -9.64 -6.87 9.12
CA ARG A 31 -10.24 -5.53 9.09
C ARG A 31 -9.19 -4.42 9.20
N LEU A 32 -8.22 -4.58 10.11
CA LEU A 32 -7.13 -3.61 10.28
C LEU A 32 -6.24 -3.54 9.03
N ARG A 33 -5.95 -4.69 8.41
CA ARG A 33 -5.16 -4.76 7.17
C ARG A 33 -5.87 -4.09 6.00
N GLN A 34 -7.19 -4.26 5.87
CA GLN A 34 -7.96 -3.56 4.84
C GLN A 34 -7.84 -2.04 4.99
N ARG A 35 -8.00 -1.52 6.21
CA ARG A 35 -7.83 -0.08 6.49
C ARG A 35 -6.42 0.42 6.20
N TYR A 36 -5.41 -0.32 6.63
CA TYR A 36 -4.00 -0.03 6.33
C TYR A 36 -3.73 0.04 4.83
N LEU A 37 -4.23 -0.93 4.06
CA LEU A 37 -4.07 -0.95 2.60
C LEU A 37 -4.78 0.23 1.93
N MET A 38 -5.96 0.63 2.40
CA MET A 38 -6.66 1.82 1.88
C MET A 38 -5.85 3.10 2.15
N ALA A 39 -5.33 3.25 3.37
CA ALA A 39 -4.51 4.41 3.76
C ALA A 39 -3.21 4.50 2.93
N ILE A 40 -2.58 3.37 2.64
CA ILE A 40 -1.32 3.34 1.87
C ILE A 40 -1.53 3.45 0.37
N ARG A 41 -2.64 2.92 -0.18
CA ARG A 41 -2.91 2.99 -1.63
C ARG A 41 -2.89 4.44 -2.14
N GLY A 42 -3.47 5.38 -1.40
CA GLY A 42 -3.41 6.80 -1.75
C GLY A 42 -1.98 7.34 -1.80
N GLN A 43 -1.16 7.01 -0.79
CA GLN A 43 0.25 7.40 -0.78
C GLN A 43 1.04 6.81 -1.95
N VAL A 44 0.86 5.52 -2.23
CA VAL A 44 1.56 4.85 -3.34
C VAL A 44 1.14 5.43 -4.68
N ASN A 45 -0.14 5.70 -4.88
CA ASN A 45 -0.64 6.32 -6.11
C ASN A 45 -0.02 7.71 -6.32
N ASN A 46 0.06 8.53 -5.26
CA ASN A 46 0.70 9.84 -5.31
C ASN A 46 2.20 9.74 -5.63
N SER A 47 2.93 8.80 -5.03
CA SER A 47 4.34 8.58 -5.35
C SER A 47 4.53 8.14 -6.81
N LEU A 48 3.67 7.26 -7.33
CA LEU A 48 3.74 6.81 -8.72
C LEU A 48 3.36 7.91 -9.72
N ALA A 49 2.57 8.90 -9.31
CA ALA A 49 2.19 10.02 -10.16
C ALA A 49 3.41 10.86 -10.62
N SER A 50 4.51 10.86 -9.85
CA SER A 50 5.72 11.63 -10.15
C SER A 50 6.91 10.79 -10.64
N VAL A 51 6.78 9.47 -10.74
CA VAL A 51 7.90 8.59 -11.09
C VAL A 51 7.96 8.34 -12.59
N THR A 52 9.16 8.46 -13.15
CA THR A 52 9.53 8.04 -14.50
C THR A 52 10.46 6.83 -14.41
N VAL A 53 10.19 5.80 -15.21
CA VAL A 53 11.02 4.59 -15.28
C VAL A 53 11.92 4.68 -16.49
N VAL A 54 13.24 4.62 -16.28
CA VAL A 54 14.24 4.63 -17.34
C VAL A 54 14.98 3.29 -17.41
N ASP A 55 15.34 2.88 -18.62
CA ASP A 55 16.18 1.69 -18.83
C ASP A 55 17.69 2.02 -18.61
N PRO A 56 18.58 1.02 -18.59
CA PRO A 56 20.03 1.26 -18.43
C PRO A 56 20.68 2.08 -19.55
N LEU A 57 20.01 2.26 -20.68
CA LEU A 57 20.46 3.07 -21.82
C LEU A 57 19.93 4.51 -21.75
N GLY A 58 19.09 4.83 -20.76
CA GLY A 58 18.51 6.16 -20.54
C GLY A 58 17.18 6.40 -21.25
N ASN A 59 16.57 5.39 -21.87
CA ASN A 59 15.27 5.56 -22.53
C ASN A 59 14.14 5.54 -21.50
N ASP A 60 13.16 6.44 -21.66
CA ASP A 60 11.93 6.43 -20.86
C ASP A 60 11.03 5.25 -21.27
N VAL A 61 11.00 4.25 -20.39
CA VAL A 61 10.20 3.03 -20.51
C VAL A 61 9.02 3.01 -19.54
N THR A 62 8.57 4.18 -19.07
CA THR A 62 7.43 4.30 -18.18
C THR A 62 6.21 3.59 -18.78
N PRO A 63 5.60 2.63 -18.07
CA PRO A 63 4.47 1.86 -18.59
C PRO A 63 3.34 2.76 -19.10
N LEU A 64 2.76 2.44 -20.27
CA LEU A 64 1.72 3.25 -20.90
C LEU A 64 0.52 3.49 -19.99
N LYS A 65 0.12 2.47 -19.22
CA LYS A 65 -0.97 2.58 -18.22
C LYS A 65 -0.67 3.61 -17.13
N LEU A 66 0.59 3.70 -16.69
CA LEU A 66 1.02 4.68 -15.69
C LEU A 66 1.00 6.10 -16.28
N ARG A 67 1.53 6.28 -17.49
CA ARG A 67 1.48 7.58 -18.19
C ARG A 67 0.05 8.06 -18.44
N GLN A 68 -0.85 7.15 -18.81
CA GLN A 68 -2.27 7.47 -18.98
C GLN A 68 -2.91 7.90 -17.65
N ALA A 69 -2.66 7.15 -16.57
CA ALA A 69 -3.18 7.48 -15.25
C ALA A 69 -2.66 8.84 -14.72
N GLN A 70 -1.39 9.16 -14.97
CA GLN A 70 -0.79 10.46 -14.64
C GLN A 70 -1.48 11.61 -15.39
N ARG A 71 -1.73 11.45 -16.70
CA ARG A 71 -2.37 12.48 -17.54
C ARG A 71 -3.84 12.71 -17.24
N SER A 72 -4.57 11.66 -16.85
CA SER A 72 -6.00 11.74 -16.57
C SER A 72 -6.33 12.28 -15.17
N GLY A 73 -5.33 12.58 -14.34
CA GLY A 73 -5.54 12.99 -12.94
C GLY A 73 -6.14 11.90 -12.07
N MET A 74 -6.28 10.66 -12.56
CA MET A 74 -6.89 9.54 -11.84
C MET A 74 -6.06 9.06 -10.64
N MET A 75 -4.81 9.51 -10.53
CA MET A 75 -3.89 9.12 -9.45
C MET A 75 -3.98 10.02 -8.21
N THR A 76 -4.55 11.22 -8.35
CA THR A 76 -4.73 12.16 -7.24
C THR A 76 -6.14 12.01 -6.67
N ASN A 77 -6.24 11.40 -5.49
CA ASN A 77 -7.47 11.31 -4.70
C ASN A 77 -7.14 11.51 -3.22
#